data_AF-A0AA47MSR7-F1
#
_entry.id   AF-A0AA47MSR7-F1
#
_cell.length_a   1.000
_cell.length_b   1.000
_cell.length_c   1.000
_cell.angle_alpha   90.00
_cell.angle_beta   90.00
_cell.angle_gamma   90.00
#
_symmetry.space_group_name_H-M   'P 1'
#
loop_
_entity.id
_entity.type
_entity.pdbx_description
1 polymer ?
#
loop_
_entity_poly.entity_id
_entity_poly.type
_entity_poly.pdbx_seq_one_letter_code
_entity_poly.pdbx_strand_id
1 'polypeptide(L)'
;MPIPRQYTSRLVSTVFEKRDAVKELFDHILEHHDNYDEDSLRCADGFNARLDDFEFCFLLHTFNGIFEHSDVLFAILQSKTLDVQFCLARVKEFCDTIERARGRFDEIYEATARISSAPSARRGPAKGDVRAHYHQLHSNVLDNILCQIWNRFQDHEQLMFLSLLDSQQFKTYRFRFRREKSH
;
A
#
# COMPACT_ATOMS: atom_id res chain seq x y z
N MET A 1 -0.40 -0.92 -22.55
CA MET A 1 0.39 -1.75 -21.61
C MET A 1 0.33 -1.11 -20.21
N PRO A 2 -0.32 -1.72 -19.20
CA PRO A 2 -0.30 -1.22 -17.83
C PRO A 2 0.50 -2.17 -16.93
N ILE A 3 1.82 -1.94 -16.79
CA ILE A 3 2.72 -2.83 -16.03
C ILE A 3 3.52 -2.13 -14.89
N PRO A 4 3.73 -0.79 -14.83
CA PRO A 4 4.62 -0.23 -13.80
C PRO A 4 4.15 -0.40 -12.34
N ARG A 5 2.85 -0.32 -12.05
CA ARG A 5 2.36 -0.22 -10.66
C ARG A 5 2.33 -1.56 -9.92
N GLN A 6 1.99 -2.65 -10.59
CA GLN A 6 2.00 -4.00 -10.01
C GLN A 6 3.42 -4.52 -9.75
N TYR A 7 4.43 -3.96 -10.41
CA TYR A 7 5.82 -4.34 -10.16
C TYR A 7 6.29 -3.84 -8.78
N THR A 8 5.93 -2.60 -8.43
CA THR A 8 6.35 -1.98 -7.16
C THR A 8 5.70 -2.64 -5.94
N SER A 9 4.40 -2.97 -6.00
CA SER A 9 3.72 -3.67 -4.90
C SER A 9 4.33 -5.03 -4.62
N ARG A 10 4.54 -5.83 -5.68
CA ARG A 10 5.19 -7.14 -5.60
C ARG A 10 6.61 -7.06 -5.07
N LEU A 11 7.37 -6.02 -5.45
CA LEU A 11 8.72 -5.81 -4.94
C LEU A 11 8.70 -5.53 -3.43
N VAL A 12 7.80 -4.67 -2.97
CA VAL A 12 7.62 -4.39 -1.54
C VAL A 12 7.25 -5.65 -0.77
N SER A 13 6.27 -6.43 -1.24
CA SER A 13 5.89 -7.69 -0.59
C SER A 13 7.03 -8.73 -0.61
N THR A 14 7.78 -8.82 -1.71
CA THR A 14 8.93 -9.74 -1.79
C THR A 14 10.02 -9.34 -0.80
N VAL A 15 10.38 -8.06 -0.73
CA VAL A 15 11.39 -7.58 0.23
C VAL A 15 10.91 -7.76 1.67
N PHE A 16 9.61 -7.55 1.93
CA PHE A 16 9.00 -7.79 3.23
C PHE A 16 9.09 -9.27 3.64
N GLU A 17 8.66 -10.19 2.78
CA GLU A 17 8.63 -11.63 3.06
C GLU A 17 10.02 -12.28 3.09
N LYS A 18 10.94 -11.78 2.26
CA LYS A 18 12.28 -12.36 2.07
C LYS A 18 13.39 -11.53 2.68
N ARG A 19 13.05 -10.59 3.58
CA ARG A 19 14.01 -9.67 4.20
C ARG A 19 15.25 -10.39 4.72
N ASP A 20 15.07 -11.41 5.56
CA ASP A 20 16.19 -12.09 6.21
C ASP A 20 17.05 -12.84 5.20
N ALA A 21 16.45 -13.48 4.18
CA ALA A 21 17.21 -14.11 3.10
C ALA A 21 17.98 -13.11 2.24
N VAL A 22 17.43 -11.91 2.03
CA VAL A 22 18.13 -10.82 1.33
C VAL A 22 19.28 -10.28 2.18
N LYS A 23 19.12 -10.20 3.51
CA LYS A 23 20.20 -9.85 4.43
C LYS A 23 21.32 -10.90 4.41
N GLU A 24 20.98 -12.18 4.53
CA GLU A 24 21.95 -13.28 4.45
C GLU A 24 22.76 -13.23 3.14
N LEU A 25 22.12 -12.87 2.03
CA LEU A 25 22.81 -12.68 0.76
C LEU A 25 23.81 -11.51 0.81
N PHE A 26 23.44 -10.36 1.39
CA PHE A 26 24.35 -9.23 1.53
C PHE A 26 25.49 -9.53 2.51
N ASP A 27 25.21 -10.18 3.63
CA ASP A 27 26.23 -10.65 4.57
C ASP A 27 27.22 -11.60 3.89
N HIS A 28 26.74 -12.54 3.08
CA HIS A 28 27.60 -13.44 2.29
C HIS A 28 28.51 -12.67 1.31
N ILE A 29 27.99 -11.65 0.63
CA ILE A 29 28.81 -10.80 -0.26
C ILE A 29 29.90 -10.08 0.53
N LEU A 30 29.58 -9.55 1.72
CA LEU A 30 30.52 -8.84 2.58
C LEU A 30 31.59 -9.76 3.17
N GLU A 31 31.24 -10.99 3.56
CA GLU A 31 32.18 -11.98 4.07
C GLU A 31 33.17 -12.46 2.99
N HIS A 32 32.71 -12.54 1.74
CA HIS A 32 33.52 -12.97 0.58
C HIS A 32 34.08 -11.80 -0.23
N HIS A 33 34.51 -10.74 0.44
CA HIS A 33 35.02 -9.50 -0.18
C HIS A 33 36.06 -9.69 -1.30
N ASP A 34 36.91 -10.71 -1.22
CA ASP A 34 37.92 -10.99 -2.27
C ASP A 34 37.31 -11.38 -3.64
N ASN A 35 36.05 -11.82 -3.66
CA ASN A 35 35.35 -12.30 -4.85
C ASN A 35 34.48 -11.22 -5.53
N TYR A 36 34.34 -10.05 -4.90
CA TYR A 36 33.45 -8.98 -5.35
C TYR A 36 34.19 -7.66 -5.49
N ASP A 37 33.72 -6.81 -6.40
CA ASP A 37 34.28 -5.47 -6.57
C ASP A 37 33.84 -4.53 -5.44
N GLU A 38 34.57 -3.42 -5.29
CA GLU A 38 34.35 -2.43 -4.23
C GLU A 38 32.93 -1.82 -4.29
N ASP A 39 32.38 -1.61 -5.49
CA ASP A 39 31.02 -1.07 -5.65
C ASP A 39 29.97 -2.08 -5.15
N SER A 40 30.12 -3.36 -5.50
CA SER A 40 29.26 -4.44 -5.01
C SER A 40 29.28 -4.54 -3.49
N LEU A 41 30.46 -4.46 -2.87
CA LEU A 41 30.60 -4.50 -1.41
C LEU A 41 29.94 -3.29 -0.75
N ARG A 42 30.18 -2.09 -1.29
CA ARG A 42 29.59 -0.84 -0.77
C ARG A 42 28.06 -0.86 -0.90
N CYS A 43 27.53 -1.42 -1.98
CA CYS A 43 26.09 -1.57 -2.16
C CYS A 43 25.51 -2.59 -1.18
N ALA A 44 26.15 -3.74 -1.00
CA ALA A 44 25.71 -4.76 -0.06
C ALA A 44 25.65 -4.22 1.38
N ASP A 45 26.70 -3.51 1.83
CA ASP A 45 26.72 -2.87 3.15
C ASP A 45 25.60 -1.83 3.29
N GLY A 46 25.44 -0.95 2.30
CA GLY A 46 24.40 0.08 2.30
C GLY A 46 22.98 -0.50 2.31
N PHE A 47 22.72 -1.56 1.54
CA PHE A 47 21.42 -2.22 1.51
C PHE A 47 21.14 -2.96 2.82
N ASN A 48 22.14 -3.63 3.38
CA ASN A 48 22.00 -4.33 4.66
C ASN A 48 21.68 -3.33 5.79
N ALA A 49 22.42 -2.21 5.85
CA ALA A 49 22.13 -1.13 6.78
C ALA A 49 20.71 -0.55 6.60
N ARG A 50 20.24 -0.43 5.35
CA ARG A 50 18.87 0.03 5.05
C ARG A 50 17.81 -0.99 5.51
N LEU A 51 18.10 -2.28 5.40
CA LEU A 51 17.21 -3.35 5.88
C LEU A 51 17.18 -3.44 7.41
N ASP A 52 18.14 -2.85 8.13
CA ASP A 52 18.15 -2.73 9.59
C ASP A 52 17.64 -1.38 10.12
N ASP A 53 17.43 -0.41 9.22
CA ASP A 53 16.88 0.89 9.56
C ASP A 53 15.40 0.76 9.97
N PHE A 54 15.08 1.30 11.15
CA PHE A 54 13.74 1.20 11.73
C PHE A 54 12.70 1.90 10.85
N GLU A 55 12.98 3.12 10.39
CA GLU A 55 12.04 3.89 9.58
C GLU A 55 11.74 3.17 8.25
N PHE A 56 12.77 2.67 7.58
CA PHE A 56 12.59 1.87 6.37
C PHE A 56 11.71 0.63 6.63
N CYS A 57 12.01 -0.15 7.66
CA CYS A 57 11.24 -1.35 8.00
C CYS A 57 9.79 -1.03 8.40
N PHE A 58 9.57 0.08 9.11
CA PHE A 58 8.25 0.58 9.50
C PHE A 58 7.41 0.94 8.28
N LEU A 59 8.00 1.68 7.35
CA LEU A 59 7.34 2.03 6.08
C LEU A 59 7.09 0.78 5.25
N LEU A 60 8.02 -0.17 5.21
CA LEU A 60 7.86 -1.44 4.51
C LEU A 60 6.65 -2.24 5.04
N HIS A 61 6.49 -2.36 6.36
CA HIS A 61 5.32 -2.98 6.99
C HIS A 61 4.03 -2.25 6.63
N THR A 62 4.05 -0.92 6.76
CA THR A 62 2.89 -0.06 6.48
C THR A 62 2.43 -0.23 5.02
N PHE A 63 3.35 -0.10 4.07
CA PHE A 63 3.03 -0.22 2.64
C PHE A 63 2.67 -1.65 2.23
N ASN A 64 3.27 -2.68 2.81
CA ASN A 64 2.87 -4.06 2.53
C ASN A 64 1.38 -4.29 2.88
N GLY A 65 0.95 -3.87 4.08
CA GLY A 65 -0.45 -4.00 4.49
C GLY A 65 -1.43 -3.20 3.62
N ILE A 66 -1.01 -2.05 3.07
CA ILE A 66 -1.81 -1.28 2.11
C ILE A 66 -1.89 -2.01 0.76
N PHE A 67 -0.75 -2.52 0.27
CA PHE A 67 -0.65 -3.11 -1.05
C PHE A 67 -1.42 -4.41 -1.19
N GLU A 68 -1.47 -5.24 -0.14
CA GLU A 68 -2.31 -6.44 -0.07
C GLU A 68 -3.76 -6.18 -0.50
N HIS A 69 -4.32 -5.03 -0.10
CA HIS A 69 -5.68 -4.65 -0.46
C HIS A 69 -5.75 -3.89 -1.79
N SER A 70 -4.72 -3.09 -2.11
CA SER A 70 -4.74 -2.24 -3.29
C SER A 70 -4.60 -3.03 -4.59
N ASP A 71 -3.85 -4.14 -4.56
CA ASP A 71 -3.66 -5.01 -5.72
C ASP A 71 -4.97 -5.71 -6.11
N VAL A 72 -5.76 -6.13 -5.11
CA VAL A 72 -7.10 -6.70 -5.32
C VAL A 72 -8.03 -5.66 -5.95
N LEU A 73 -8.06 -4.44 -5.40
CA LEU A 73 -8.85 -3.35 -5.96
C LEU A 73 -8.43 -3.05 -7.41
N PHE A 74 -7.13 -2.98 -7.68
CA PHE A 74 -6.62 -2.70 -9.01
C PHE A 74 -7.01 -3.78 -10.04
N ALA A 75 -6.88 -5.05 -9.67
CA ALA A 75 -7.31 -6.17 -10.53
C ALA A 75 -8.82 -6.12 -10.84
N ILE A 76 -9.63 -5.73 -9.85
CA ILE A 76 -11.08 -5.56 -10.03
C ILE A 76 -11.38 -4.39 -10.99
N LEU A 77 -10.78 -3.22 -10.75
CA LEU A 77 -11.00 -2.03 -11.58
C LEU A 77 -10.53 -2.24 -13.03
N GLN A 78 -9.52 -3.08 -13.25
CA GLN A 78 -9.06 -3.44 -14.59
C GLN A 78 -9.98 -4.44 -15.30
N SER A 79 -10.61 -5.37 -14.58
CA SER A 79 -11.38 -6.47 -15.17
C SER A 79 -12.86 -6.13 -15.44
N LYS A 80 -13.46 -5.19 -14.69
CA LYS A 80 -14.91 -4.89 -14.74
C LYS A 80 -15.23 -3.46 -15.14
N THR A 81 -14.82 -3.07 -16.33
CA THR A 81 -14.92 -1.68 -16.83
C THR A 81 -16.35 -1.14 -17.03
N LEU A 82 -17.40 -1.97 -17.00
CA LEU A 82 -18.78 -1.53 -17.30
C LEU A 82 -19.72 -1.46 -16.07
N ASP A 83 -19.41 -2.13 -14.96
CA ASP A 83 -20.21 -2.05 -13.73
C ASP A 83 -19.64 -1.01 -12.77
N VAL A 84 -19.96 0.25 -13.04
CA VAL A 84 -19.50 1.41 -12.26
C VAL A 84 -19.93 1.31 -10.79
N GLN A 85 -21.14 0.80 -10.51
CA GLN A 85 -21.64 0.65 -9.13
C GLN A 85 -20.81 -0.37 -8.35
N PHE A 86 -20.50 -1.51 -8.97
CA PHE A 86 -19.62 -2.50 -8.35
C PHE A 86 -18.22 -1.93 -8.08
N CYS A 87 -17.64 -1.21 -9.04
CA CYS A 87 -16.34 -0.57 -8.87
C CYS A 87 -16.31 0.41 -7.70
N LEU A 88 -17.33 1.25 -7.56
CA LEU A 88 -17.44 2.22 -6.45
C LEU A 88 -17.61 1.55 -5.09
N ALA A 89 -18.42 0.49 -5.03
CA ALA A 89 -18.56 -0.31 -3.82
C ALA A 89 -17.21 -0.89 -3.36
N ARG A 90 -16.39 -1.36 -4.31
CA ARG A 90 -15.05 -1.89 -4.04
C ARG A 90 -14.05 -0.81 -3.63
N VAL A 91 -14.11 0.38 -4.23
CA VAL A 91 -13.32 1.54 -3.80
C VAL A 91 -13.68 1.93 -2.36
N LYS A 92 -14.97 1.98 -2.02
CA LYS A 92 -15.42 2.28 -0.67
C LYS A 92 -14.92 1.25 0.34
N GLU A 93 -15.05 -0.04 0.03
CA GLU A 93 -14.53 -1.12 0.88
C GLU A 93 -13.02 -1.02 1.09
N PHE A 94 -12.27 -0.62 0.06
CA PHE A 94 -10.84 -0.33 0.20
C PHE A 94 -10.60 0.84 1.16
N CYS A 95 -11.31 1.96 1.03
CA CYS A 95 -11.22 3.08 1.97
C CYS A 95 -11.52 2.65 3.41
N ASP A 96 -12.59 1.88 3.63
CA ASP A 96 -12.96 1.36 4.95
C ASP A 96 -11.86 0.43 5.52
N THR A 97 -11.12 -0.26 4.65
CA THR A 97 -9.99 -1.10 5.03
C THR A 97 -8.77 -0.27 5.44
N ILE A 98 -8.45 0.78 4.68
CA ILE A 98 -7.38 1.72 5.01
C ILE A 98 -7.66 2.44 6.34
N GLU A 99 -8.93 2.77 6.63
CA GLU A 99 -9.26 3.38 7.92
C GLU A 99 -9.14 2.41 9.09
N ARG A 100 -9.51 1.14 8.90
CA ARG A 100 -9.24 0.11 9.91
C ARG A 100 -7.74 -0.11 10.13
N ALA A 101 -6.89 0.11 9.12
CA ALA A 101 -5.45 -0.02 9.26
C ALA A 101 -4.87 0.97 10.29
N ARG A 102 -5.52 2.10 10.58
CA ARG A 102 -5.09 3.00 11.68
C ARG A 102 -4.93 2.29 13.02
N GLY A 103 -5.86 1.37 13.32
CA GLY A 103 -5.83 0.59 14.56
C GLY A 103 -4.69 -0.43 14.63
N ARG A 104 -3.96 -0.67 13.53
CA ARG A 104 -2.82 -1.60 13.46
C ARG A 104 -1.48 -0.94 13.74
N PHE A 105 -1.46 0.34 14.11
CA PHE A 105 -0.22 1.05 14.41
C PHE A 105 0.65 0.30 15.44
N ASP A 106 0.07 -0.13 16.56
CA ASP A 106 0.83 -0.79 17.62
C ASP A 106 1.40 -2.14 17.13
N GLU A 107 0.62 -2.91 16.37
CA GLU A 107 1.06 -4.17 15.76
C GLU A 107 2.28 -3.95 14.85
N ILE A 108 2.19 -2.96 13.96
CA ILE A 108 3.25 -2.62 13.00
C ILE A 108 4.50 -2.10 13.71
N TYR A 109 4.33 -1.22 14.68
CA TYR A 109 5.43 -0.61 15.43
C TYR A 109 6.20 -1.67 16.23
N GLU A 110 5.50 -2.53 16.96
CA GLU A 110 6.11 -3.58 17.76
C GLU A 110 6.74 -4.68 16.87
N ALA A 111 6.11 -5.03 15.74
CA ALA A 111 6.71 -5.95 14.77
C ALA A 111 8.03 -5.39 14.21
N THR A 112 8.05 -4.09 13.87
CA THR A 112 9.25 -3.41 13.38
C THR A 112 10.35 -3.36 14.45
N ALA A 113 9.99 -3.06 15.70
CA ALA A 113 10.93 -3.00 16.82
C ALA A 113 11.58 -4.35 17.15
N ARG A 114 10.95 -5.47 16.79
CA ARG A 114 11.52 -6.81 16.96
C ARG A 114 12.60 -7.15 15.94
N ILE A 115 12.48 -6.62 14.72
CA ILE A 115 13.34 -7.01 13.58
C ILE A 115 14.41 -5.97 13.23
N SER A 116 14.22 -4.72 13.67
CA SER A 116 15.13 -3.61 13.44
C SER A 116 15.63 -3.05 14.76
N SER A 117 16.82 -2.46 14.75
CA SER A 117 17.31 -1.75 15.94
C SER A 117 16.36 -0.60 16.28
N ALA A 118 15.85 -0.57 17.51
CA ALA A 118 14.90 0.46 17.95
C ALA A 118 15.43 1.87 17.64
N PRO A 119 14.56 2.85 17.32
CA PRO A 119 15.01 4.17 16.94
C PRO A 119 15.73 4.81 18.14
N SER A 120 17.05 4.85 18.07
CA SER A 120 17.89 5.41 19.12
C SER A 120 17.68 6.91 19.18
N ALA A 121 17.36 7.44 20.36
CA ALA A 121 17.16 8.87 20.64
C ALA A 121 18.39 9.77 20.37
N ARG A 122 19.44 9.26 19.72
CA ARG A 122 20.75 9.90 19.54
C ARG A 122 20.86 10.84 18.33
N ARG A 123 19.82 11.00 17.50
CA ARG A 123 19.85 11.91 16.33
C ARG A 123 18.94 13.15 16.44
N GLY A 124 18.64 13.64 17.66
CA GLY A 124 18.11 14.99 17.99
C GLY A 124 16.80 15.48 17.31
N PRO A 125 16.33 16.71 17.60
CA PRO A 125 16.22 17.38 18.90
C PRO A 125 14.87 17.07 19.61
N ALA A 126 14.87 17.30 20.92
CA ALA A 126 13.73 17.25 21.84
C ALA A 126 13.19 15.86 22.20
N LYS A 127 12.83 15.73 23.49
CA LYS A 127 12.05 14.65 24.09
C LYS A 127 10.62 14.58 23.51
N GLY A 128 10.49 14.54 22.18
CA GLY A 128 9.27 14.13 21.53
C GLY A 128 9.16 12.62 21.64
N ASP A 129 7.97 12.11 21.93
CA ASP A 129 7.73 10.68 21.94
C ASP A 129 7.98 10.14 20.52
N VAL A 130 9.09 9.40 20.33
CA VAL A 130 9.49 8.80 19.05
C VAL A 130 8.35 7.94 18.51
N ARG A 131 7.59 7.27 19.39
CA ARG A 131 6.41 6.51 19.01
C ARG A 131 5.32 7.42 18.44
N ALA A 132 5.11 8.59 19.01
CA ALA A 132 4.14 9.57 18.50
C ALA A 132 4.53 10.09 17.11
N HIS A 133 5.83 10.26 16.82
CA HIS A 133 6.30 10.59 15.48
C HIS A 133 5.90 9.52 14.46
N TYR A 134 6.18 8.24 14.74
CA TYR A 134 5.81 7.14 13.84
C TYR A 134 4.30 6.93 13.75
N HIS A 135 3.55 7.18 14.83
CA HIS A 135 2.09 7.18 14.80
C HIS A 135 1.56 8.26 13.85
N GLN A 136 2.13 9.46 13.91
CA GLN A 136 1.79 10.55 13.00
C GLN A 136 2.17 10.20 11.56
N LEU A 137 3.37 9.64 11.34
CA LEU A 137 3.81 9.21 10.00
C LEU A 137 2.85 8.18 9.40
N HIS A 138 2.49 7.14 10.15
CA HIS A 138 1.52 6.14 9.73
C HIS A 138 0.17 6.75 9.39
N SER A 139 -0.35 7.63 10.25
CA SER A 139 -1.61 8.33 10.00
C SER A 139 -1.54 9.17 8.73
N ASN A 140 -0.47 9.94 8.54
CA ASN A 140 -0.27 10.80 7.36
C ASN A 140 -0.22 9.99 6.05
N VAL A 141 0.41 8.82 6.06
CA VAL A 141 0.44 7.93 4.88
C VAL A 141 -0.98 7.48 4.51
N LEU A 142 -1.76 7.02 5.49
CA LEU A 142 -3.14 6.57 5.28
C LEU A 142 -4.03 7.73 4.82
N ASP A 143 -3.93 8.88 5.48
CA ASP A 143 -4.65 10.11 5.13
C ASP A 143 -4.35 10.57 3.70
N ASN A 144 -3.09 10.50 3.28
CA ASN A 144 -2.71 10.85 1.92
C ASN A 144 -3.37 9.91 0.90
N ILE A 145 -3.33 8.60 1.13
CA ILE A 145 -3.94 7.60 0.24
C ILE A 145 -5.45 7.82 0.13
N LEU A 146 -6.12 8.00 1.26
CA LEU A 146 -7.56 8.25 1.30
C LEU A 146 -7.90 9.52 0.53
N CYS A 147 -7.20 10.63 0.79
CA CYS A 147 -7.41 11.89 0.10
C CYS A 147 -7.24 11.73 -1.43
N GLN A 148 -6.19 11.03 -1.87
CA GLN A 148 -5.95 10.78 -3.29
C GLN A 148 -7.05 9.93 -3.94
N ILE A 149 -7.57 8.93 -3.24
CA ILE A 149 -8.67 8.09 -3.72
C ILE A 149 -9.96 8.89 -3.79
N TRP A 150 -10.30 9.62 -2.73
CA TRP A 150 -11.46 10.48 -2.70
C TRP A 150 -11.43 11.49 -3.85
N ASN A 151 -10.35 12.24 -4.01
CA ASN A 151 -10.22 13.21 -5.10
C ASN A 151 -10.37 12.56 -6.48
N ARG A 152 -9.82 11.35 -6.68
CA ARG A 152 -9.89 10.66 -7.96
C ARG A 152 -11.29 10.14 -8.29
N PHE A 153 -12.04 9.72 -7.28
CA PHE A 153 -13.36 9.15 -7.41
C PHE A 153 -14.43 10.10 -6.88
N GLN A 154 -14.24 11.42 -6.83
CA GLN A 154 -15.28 12.33 -6.35
C GLN A 154 -16.36 12.58 -7.40
N ASP A 155 -15.97 12.76 -8.67
CA ASP A 155 -16.89 13.07 -9.79
C ASP A 155 -17.55 11.84 -10.43
N HIS A 156 -17.50 10.68 -9.79
CA HIS A 156 -17.99 9.42 -10.37
C HIS A 156 -19.50 9.38 -10.59
N GLU A 157 -20.27 10.24 -9.91
CA GLU A 157 -21.71 10.40 -10.19
C GLU A 157 -21.96 10.85 -11.63
N GLN A 158 -21.01 11.60 -12.22
CA GLN A 158 -21.05 11.92 -13.64
C GLN A 158 -20.69 10.72 -14.52
N LEU A 159 -20.10 9.64 -14.00
CA LEU A 159 -19.86 8.42 -14.78
C LEU A 159 -21.01 7.42 -14.65
N MET A 160 -21.92 7.62 -13.67
CA MET A 160 -23.11 6.78 -13.50
C MET A 160 -24.05 6.84 -14.71
N PHE A 161 -24.13 7.97 -15.43
CA PHE A 161 -24.95 8.02 -16.66
C PHE A 161 -24.40 7.11 -17.76
N LEU A 162 -23.09 6.86 -17.80
CA LEU A 162 -22.48 5.94 -18.77
C LEU A 162 -22.89 4.50 -18.51
N SER A 163 -23.21 4.14 -17.25
CA SER A 163 -23.77 2.82 -16.94
C SER A 163 -25.14 2.60 -17.59
N LEU A 164 -25.90 3.66 -17.89
CA LEU A 164 -27.16 3.56 -18.66
C LEU A 164 -26.94 3.14 -20.11
N LEU A 165 -25.73 3.30 -20.63
CA LEU A 165 -25.34 2.85 -21.98
C LEU A 165 -24.89 1.38 -21.98
N ASP A 166 -24.76 0.74 -20.81
CA ASP A 166 -24.44 -0.67 -20.73
C ASP A 166 -25.63 -1.52 -21.20
N SER A 167 -25.46 -2.07 -22.41
CA SER A 167 -26.49 -2.89 -23.05
C SER A 167 -26.89 -4.15 -22.27
N GLN A 168 -26.01 -4.65 -21.41
CA GLN A 168 -26.27 -5.82 -20.59
C GLN A 168 -27.22 -5.50 -19.42
N GLN A 169 -27.21 -4.26 -18.93
CA GLN A 169 -28.05 -3.79 -17.82
C GLN A 169 -29.43 -3.28 -18.27
N PHE A 170 -29.68 -3.10 -19.59
CA PHE A 170 -30.97 -2.61 -20.09
C PHE A 170 -32.18 -3.44 -19.63
N LYS A 171 -32.04 -4.76 -19.46
CA LYS A 171 -33.14 -5.60 -18.95
C LYS A 171 -33.52 -5.21 -17.52
N THR A 172 -32.53 -4.92 -16.67
CA THR A 172 -32.69 -4.47 -15.28
C THR A 172 -33.28 -3.06 -15.23
N TYR A 173 -32.78 -2.14 -16.07
CA TYR A 173 -33.29 -0.76 -16.16
C TYR A 173 -34.73 -0.69 -16.66
N ARG A 174 -35.10 -1.53 -17.65
CA ARG A 174 -36.49 -1.61 -18.17
C ARG A 174 -37.50 -1.94 -17.07
N PHE A 175 -37.11 -2.71 -16.06
CA PHE A 175 -37.99 -3.05 -14.94
C PHE A 175 -38.09 -1.92 -13.90
N ARG A 176 -36.99 -1.20 -13.63
CA ARG A 176 -37.00 -0.03 -12.72
C ARG A 176 -37.75 1.17 -13.30
N PHE A 177 -37.50 1.54 -14.56
CA PHE A 177 -38.17 2.67 -15.22
C PHE A 177 -39.69 2.45 -15.42
N ARG A 178 -40.17 1.20 -15.47
CA ARG A 178 -41.62 0.91 -15.50
C ARG A 178 -42.31 1.17 -14.15
N ARG A 179 -41.60 1.05 -13.03
CA ARG A 179 -42.18 1.23 -11.69
C ARG A 179 -42.32 2.69 -11.27
N GLU A 180 -41.46 3.58 -11.79
CA GLU A 180 -41.56 5.03 -11.53
C GLU A 180 -42.68 5.72 -12.33
N LYS A 181 -43.17 5.12 -13.41
CA LYS A 181 -44.30 5.66 -14.22
C LYS A 181 -45.69 5.23 -13.72
N SER A 182 -45.81 4.64 -12.54
CA SER A 182 -47.08 4.23 -11.93
C SER A 182 -47.50 5.10 -10.74
N HIS A 183 -47.02 6.34 -10.65
CA HIS A 183 -47.61 7.39 -9.79
C HIS A 183 -48.06 8.55 -10.67
#